data_AF-A0A8I1SS99-F1
#
_entry.id   AF-A0A8I1SS99-F1
#
_cell.length_a   1.000
_cell.length_b   1.000
_cell.length_c   1.000
_cell.angle_alpha   90.00
_cell.angle_beta   90.00
_cell.angle_gamma   90.00
#
_symmetry.space_group_name_H-M   'P 1'
#
loop_
_entity.id
_entity.type
_entity.pdbx_description
1 polymer ?
#
loop_
_entity_poly.entity_id
_entity_poly.type
_entity_poly.pdbx_seq_one_letter_code
_entity_poly.pdbx_strand_id
1 'polypeptide(L)'
;MKAYSYIRFSTTRQADGDSLRRQLELSERYAAKHNLEIDDSLRITDLGKSAYTGKHLSEGALGAFLKAVEAGKVEPGSFLLVESLDRLSRAAVPKALRLFLTLLEHGVHIVTLADERKYSEESVSKDMTEMIISIAIMSRAHEESLRKAERLAEAWAEKRKKIGEEKLTSMCPRWLKLSEDRKHYELIPERAKVVREIFDLTLQGVGRSALAKRLNDRKEPAWTKGKRLKDGWHHSYIAKILANPAVIGRYQPHVHKDGKKVPVGEEISDYFPAVVAEASYYTLKGRYQPRGRYGGVHRVNNLFTNLVFDGRTGDIVRYVCVTDRKRKHPWRSLMSDAKRLNPKAQIVGWSYPHFEAAFLKFISELDWNQVTQQEQNTLLLDKEREANILRGKLEEVEARLEKFAEAIASSEEKPAFMIKKIAETEAEGKALESQLTEVIKAIRKLERAEQGLRQDQDKIRKLVAENDGHENRDVRLRLREEIRRKVKTITIYPERAGSKKNPSFMVEFVNGCTTWVRTSPVAIGTKATSLNSDPKVVGVRFQPSGDAPSPLDGMIIDPEDRGDED
;
A
#
# COMPACT_ATOMS: atom_id res chain seq x y z
N MET A 1 -17.45 53.90 -5.56
CA MET A 1 -18.46 52.82 -5.42
C MET A 1 -17.73 51.51 -5.29
N LYS A 2 -18.18 50.63 -4.39
CA LYS A 2 -17.50 49.35 -4.10
C LYS A 2 -18.05 48.22 -4.96
N ALA A 3 -17.18 47.30 -5.36
CA ALA A 3 -17.51 46.08 -6.08
C ALA A 3 -16.99 44.85 -5.34
N TYR A 4 -17.80 43.80 -5.29
CA TYR A 4 -17.52 42.52 -4.65
C TYR A 4 -17.51 41.43 -5.71
N SER A 5 -16.45 40.62 -5.76
CA SER A 5 -16.33 39.52 -6.73
C SER A 5 -16.78 38.19 -6.13
N TYR A 6 -17.74 37.51 -6.77
CA TYR A 6 -18.17 36.17 -6.40
C TYR A 6 -17.54 35.11 -7.31
N ILE A 7 -16.79 34.17 -6.73
CA ILE A 7 -16.01 33.17 -7.45
C ILE A 7 -16.38 31.75 -7.00
N ARG A 8 -16.80 30.90 -7.94
CA ARG A 8 -17.21 29.50 -7.67
C ARG A 8 -16.72 28.55 -8.75
N PHE A 9 -16.29 27.33 -8.39
CA PHE A 9 -15.94 26.25 -9.34
C PHE A 9 -16.72 24.96 -9.07
N SER A 10 -17.13 24.27 -10.14
CA SER A 10 -17.96 23.05 -10.07
C SER A 10 -17.20 21.78 -9.67
N THR A 11 -15.88 21.71 -9.92
CA THR A 11 -15.06 20.55 -9.53
C THR A 11 -13.65 20.96 -9.18
N THR A 12 -13.04 20.25 -8.22
CA THR A 12 -11.64 20.44 -7.79
C THR A 12 -10.61 20.24 -8.90
N ARG A 13 -10.96 19.57 -10.01
CA ARG A 13 -10.10 19.42 -11.20
C ARG A 13 -10.02 20.68 -12.07
N GLN A 14 -10.96 21.61 -11.94
CA GLN A 14 -10.90 22.92 -12.62
C GLN A 14 -10.09 23.92 -11.79
N ALA A 15 -9.70 23.59 -10.56
CA ALA A 15 -8.90 24.45 -9.68
C ALA A 15 -7.42 24.57 -10.08
N ASP A 16 -6.99 23.92 -11.17
CA ASP A 16 -5.63 24.04 -11.72
C ASP A 16 -5.45 25.42 -12.41
N GLY A 17 -5.39 26.49 -11.61
CA GLY A 17 -4.84 27.82 -11.90
C GLY A 17 -5.58 28.70 -12.91
N ASP A 18 -6.02 28.16 -14.05
CA ASP A 18 -6.39 28.95 -15.23
C ASP A 18 -7.78 29.58 -15.11
N SER A 19 -8.76 28.86 -14.56
CA SER A 19 -10.13 29.39 -14.40
C SER A 19 -10.24 30.45 -13.31
N LEU A 20 -9.52 30.30 -12.19
CA LEU A 20 -9.50 31.29 -11.11
C LEU A 20 -8.82 32.58 -11.57
N ARG A 21 -7.66 32.44 -12.22
CA ARG A 21 -6.94 33.57 -12.79
C ARG A 21 -7.81 34.33 -13.80
N ARG A 22 -8.46 33.62 -14.73
CA ARG A 22 -9.36 34.23 -15.72
C ARG A 22 -10.51 34.99 -15.07
N GLN A 23 -11.15 34.44 -14.05
CA GLN A 23 -12.28 35.09 -13.38
C GLN A 23 -11.85 36.37 -12.65
N LEU A 24 -10.68 36.35 -12.01
CA LEU A 24 -10.11 37.54 -11.36
C LEU A 24 -9.76 38.62 -12.38
N GLU A 25 -9.10 38.25 -13.48
CA GLU A 25 -8.76 39.18 -14.57
C GLU A 25 -10.02 39.83 -15.18
N LEU A 26 -11.13 39.10 -15.29
CA LEU A 26 -12.40 39.65 -15.78
C LEU A 26 -13.03 40.64 -14.79
N SER A 27 -13.06 40.30 -13.50
CA SER A 27 -13.57 41.20 -12.45
C SER A 27 -12.76 42.48 -12.35
N GLU A 28 -11.42 42.37 -12.35
CA GLU A 28 -10.49 43.50 -12.31
C GLU A 28 -10.65 44.40 -13.54
N ARG A 29 -10.76 43.81 -14.72
CA ARG A 29 -10.96 44.56 -15.98
C ARG A 29 -12.28 45.32 -15.97
N TYR A 30 -13.37 44.70 -15.52
CA TYR A 30 -14.67 45.36 -15.44
C TYR A 30 -14.63 46.50 -14.40
N ALA A 31 -14.05 46.26 -13.23
CA ALA A 31 -13.93 47.28 -12.19
C ALA A 31 -13.11 48.49 -12.66
N ALA A 32 -11.97 48.25 -13.33
CA ALA A 32 -11.13 49.31 -13.91
C ALA A 32 -11.86 50.10 -15.01
N LYS A 33 -12.63 49.43 -15.87
CA LYS A 33 -13.42 50.07 -16.94
C LYS A 33 -14.53 50.97 -16.40
N HIS A 34 -15.10 50.64 -15.24
CA HIS A 34 -16.26 51.31 -14.66
C HIS A 34 -15.94 52.14 -13.40
N ASN A 35 -14.65 52.39 -13.12
CA ASN A 35 -14.17 53.12 -11.94
C ASN A 35 -14.75 52.58 -10.61
N LEU A 36 -14.80 51.25 -10.49
CA LEU A 36 -15.24 50.55 -9.28
C LEU A 36 -14.02 50.13 -8.45
N GLU A 37 -14.12 50.26 -7.13
CA GLU A 37 -13.10 49.77 -6.20
C GLU A 37 -13.45 48.35 -5.78
N ILE A 38 -12.57 47.38 -6.06
CA ILE A 38 -12.77 45.99 -5.63
C ILE A 38 -12.49 45.89 -4.13
N ASP A 39 -13.50 45.51 -3.37
CA ASP A 39 -13.37 45.26 -1.94
C ASP A 39 -13.12 43.75 -1.70
N ASP A 40 -11.87 43.41 -1.41
CA ASP A 40 -11.42 42.04 -1.14
C ASP A 40 -11.75 41.55 0.29
N SER A 41 -12.28 42.41 1.16
CA SER A 41 -12.55 42.06 2.57
C SER A 41 -13.64 40.99 2.73
N LEU A 42 -14.53 40.88 1.75
CA LEU A 42 -15.62 39.91 1.68
C LEU A 42 -15.40 38.91 0.54
N ARG A 43 -14.15 38.47 0.29
CA ARG A 43 -13.85 37.55 -0.81
C ARG A 43 -14.61 36.23 -0.69
N ILE A 44 -15.63 36.07 -1.52
CA ILE A 44 -16.57 34.95 -1.48
C ILE A 44 -16.03 33.80 -2.33
N THR A 45 -15.45 32.77 -1.70
CA THR A 45 -14.91 31.59 -2.39
C THR A 45 -15.54 30.29 -1.88
N ASP A 46 -16.40 29.67 -2.69
CA ASP A 46 -16.96 28.34 -2.40
C ASP A 46 -16.06 27.25 -3.02
N LEU A 47 -15.18 26.66 -2.21
CA LEU A 47 -14.31 25.55 -2.61
C LEU A 47 -15.08 24.22 -2.66
N GLY A 48 -15.55 23.87 -3.86
CA GLY A 48 -15.57 22.49 -4.36
C GLY A 48 -16.20 21.39 -3.50
N LYS A 49 -17.43 21.56 -2.99
CA LYS A 49 -18.26 20.44 -2.51
C LYS A 49 -19.67 20.49 -3.11
N SER A 50 -19.99 19.42 -3.85
CA SER A 50 -21.33 18.94 -4.26
C SER A 50 -22.41 19.99 -4.56
N ALA A 51 -22.52 20.38 -5.83
CA ALA A 51 -23.64 21.16 -6.37
C ALA A 51 -24.96 20.36 -6.53
N TYR A 52 -25.08 19.15 -5.95
CA TYR A 52 -26.24 18.27 -6.15
C TYR A 52 -27.28 18.34 -5.01
N THR A 53 -26.92 18.84 -3.84
CA THR A 53 -27.83 19.00 -2.70
C THR A 53 -27.99 20.49 -2.39
N GLY A 54 -29.22 21.01 -2.53
CA GLY A 54 -29.58 22.42 -2.34
C GLY A 54 -29.40 23.00 -0.93
N LYS A 55 -28.57 22.39 -0.07
CA LYS A 55 -28.18 22.88 1.26
C LYS A 55 -27.14 24.01 1.22
N HIS A 56 -26.40 24.18 0.12
CA HIS A 56 -25.34 25.19 0.02
C HIS A 56 -25.81 26.61 -0.30
N LEU A 57 -27.05 26.84 -0.76
CA LEU A 57 -27.51 28.20 -1.07
C LEU A 57 -27.79 29.05 0.18
N SER A 58 -28.19 28.44 1.30
CA SER A 58 -28.51 29.14 2.55
C SER A 58 -27.33 29.26 3.52
N GLU A 59 -26.32 28.39 3.42
CA GLU A 59 -25.14 28.35 4.31
C GLU A 59 -23.81 28.63 3.61
N GLY A 60 -23.82 28.77 2.28
CA GLY A 60 -22.64 29.05 1.47
C GLY A 60 -22.23 30.52 1.49
N ALA A 61 -21.12 30.82 0.81
CA ALA A 61 -20.46 32.11 0.89
C ALA A 61 -21.32 33.27 0.31
N LEU A 62 -22.26 32.97 -0.61
CA LEU A 62 -23.27 33.93 -1.11
C LEU A 62 -24.35 34.26 -0.07
N GLY A 63 -24.76 33.31 0.77
CA GLY A 63 -25.69 33.57 1.87
C GLY A 63 -25.05 34.42 2.97
N ALA A 64 -23.74 34.28 3.18
CA ALA A 64 -22.98 35.16 4.07
C ALA A 64 -22.92 36.61 3.55
N PHE A 65 -22.82 36.79 2.23
CA PHE A 65 -22.89 38.11 1.61
C PHE A 65 -24.26 38.76 1.76
N LEU A 66 -25.35 38.00 1.53
CA LEU A 66 -26.70 38.50 1.77
C LEU A 66 -26.87 38.98 3.22
N LYS A 67 -26.42 38.19 4.21
CA LYS A 67 -26.44 38.61 5.62
C LYS A 67 -25.60 39.87 5.90
N ALA A 68 -24.50 40.08 5.17
CA ALA A 68 -23.68 41.28 5.29
C ALA A 68 -24.40 42.52 4.72
N VAL A 69 -25.16 42.34 3.63
CA VAL A 69 -26.04 43.36 3.05
C VAL A 69 -27.18 43.70 4.02
N GLU A 70 -27.89 42.69 4.56
CA GLU A 70 -28.96 42.86 5.55
C GLU A 70 -28.48 43.54 6.84
N ALA A 71 -27.24 43.25 7.26
CA ALA A 71 -26.61 43.86 8.43
C ALA A 71 -26.04 45.27 8.16
N GLY A 72 -26.22 45.84 6.96
CA GLY A 72 -25.75 47.18 6.59
C GLY A 72 -24.23 47.29 6.44
N LYS A 73 -23.50 46.17 6.34
CA LYS A 73 -22.04 46.17 6.12
C LYS A 73 -21.65 46.41 4.65
N VAL A 74 -22.61 46.20 3.74
CA VAL A 74 -22.49 46.51 2.32
C VAL A 74 -23.42 47.68 2.03
N GLU A 75 -22.87 48.79 1.54
CA GLU A 75 -23.64 50.00 1.29
C GLU A 75 -24.56 49.85 0.06
N PRO A 76 -25.78 50.39 0.08
CA PRO A 76 -26.63 50.49 -1.11
C PRO A 76 -25.89 51.18 -2.27
N GLY A 77 -26.07 50.68 -3.49
CA GLY A 77 -25.32 51.10 -4.68
C GLY A 77 -24.00 50.34 -4.91
N SER A 78 -23.66 49.38 -4.05
CA SER A 78 -22.54 48.45 -4.26
C SER A 78 -22.79 47.48 -5.42
N PHE A 79 -21.72 46.98 -6.02
CA PHE A 79 -21.77 46.07 -7.16
C PHE A 79 -21.38 44.64 -6.76
N LEU A 80 -22.12 43.64 -7.23
CA LEU A 80 -21.77 42.23 -7.14
C LEU A 80 -21.39 41.72 -8.54
N LEU A 81 -20.12 41.38 -8.74
CA LEU A 81 -19.60 40.87 -10.00
C LEU A 81 -19.63 39.33 -9.98
N VAL A 82 -20.38 38.74 -10.92
CA VAL A 82 -20.51 37.29 -11.10
C VAL A 82 -20.11 36.93 -12.53
N GLU A 83 -19.37 35.84 -12.73
CA GLU A 83 -19.00 35.44 -14.11
C GLU A 83 -20.24 35.07 -14.94
N SER A 84 -21.17 34.34 -14.33
CA SER A 84 -22.39 33.89 -14.98
C SER A 84 -23.49 33.53 -13.97
N LEU A 85 -24.76 33.68 -14.38
CA LEU A 85 -25.93 33.39 -13.54
C LEU A 85 -26.11 31.89 -13.27
N ASP A 86 -25.53 30.99 -14.09
CA ASP A 86 -25.55 29.55 -13.83
C ASP A 86 -24.76 29.15 -12.57
N ARG A 87 -23.84 30.01 -12.11
CA ARG A 87 -23.10 29.82 -10.84
C ARG A 87 -24.02 29.96 -9.61
N LEU A 88 -25.24 30.48 -9.78
CA LEU A 88 -26.23 30.66 -8.74
C LEU A 88 -27.16 29.45 -8.55
N SER A 89 -27.35 28.55 -9.56
CA SER A 89 -27.75 27.12 -9.44
C SER A 89 -28.61 26.62 -10.62
N ARG A 90 -28.40 25.35 -11.01
CA ARG A 90 -29.26 24.59 -11.95
C ARG A 90 -30.33 23.71 -11.31
N ALA A 91 -30.18 23.33 -10.03
CA ALA A 91 -31.11 22.43 -9.33
C ALA A 91 -32.08 23.17 -8.39
N ALA A 92 -31.94 24.49 -8.23
CA ALA A 92 -32.69 25.31 -7.29
C ALA A 92 -33.03 26.70 -7.85
N VAL A 93 -33.47 26.78 -9.10
CA VAL A 93 -33.80 28.02 -9.83
C VAL A 93 -34.67 28.99 -9.00
N PRO A 94 -35.75 28.55 -8.32
CA PRO A 94 -36.58 29.49 -7.54
C PRO A 94 -35.87 30.10 -6.33
N LYS A 95 -34.93 29.37 -5.70
CA LYS A 95 -34.21 29.86 -4.51
C LYS A 95 -33.12 30.86 -4.89
N ALA A 96 -32.41 30.60 -5.98
CA ALA A 96 -31.40 31.51 -6.51
C ALA A 96 -32.04 32.82 -7.00
N LEU A 97 -33.19 32.72 -7.68
CA LEU A 97 -33.97 33.88 -8.13
C LEU A 97 -34.43 34.75 -6.95
N ARG A 98 -34.92 34.14 -5.87
CA ARG A 98 -35.29 34.87 -4.64
C ARG A 98 -34.11 35.65 -4.08
N LEU A 99 -32.97 35.01 -3.89
CA LEU A 99 -31.76 35.66 -3.37
C LEU A 99 -31.30 36.81 -4.26
N PHE A 100 -31.38 36.64 -5.58
CA PHE A 100 -31.06 37.68 -6.55
C PHE A 100 -31.98 38.89 -6.40
N LEU A 101 -33.30 38.68 -6.35
CA LEU A 101 -34.27 39.76 -6.16
C LEU A 101 -34.06 40.47 -4.82
N THR A 102 -33.83 39.72 -3.74
CA THR A 102 -33.55 40.30 -2.42
C THR A 102 -32.30 41.18 -2.44
N LEU A 103 -31.23 40.80 -3.13
CA LEU A 103 -30.04 41.65 -3.26
C LEU A 103 -30.33 42.96 -4.02
N LEU A 104 -31.13 42.89 -5.10
CA LEU A 104 -31.53 44.08 -5.84
C LEU A 104 -32.42 45.01 -5.00
N GLU A 105 -33.37 44.46 -4.24
CA GLU A 105 -34.24 45.20 -3.30
C GLU A 105 -33.46 45.93 -2.21
N HIS A 106 -32.29 45.41 -1.81
CA HIS A 106 -31.38 46.09 -0.89
C HIS A 106 -30.45 47.10 -1.59
N GLY A 107 -30.71 47.42 -2.86
CA GLY A 107 -29.96 48.41 -3.63
C GLY A 107 -28.62 47.92 -4.16
N VAL A 108 -28.34 46.62 -4.18
CA VAL A 108 -27.11 46.07 -4.77
C VAL A 108 -27.28 45.93 -6.28
N HIS A 109 -26.29 46.36 -7.06
CA HIS A 109 -26.24 46.15 -8.50
C HIS A 109 -25.54 44.83 -8.82
N ILE A 110 -26.13 43.97 -9.65
CA ILE A 110 -25.50 42.69 -10.04
C ILE A 110 -25.01 42.77 -11.47
N VAL A 111 -23.77 42.35 -11.73
CA VAL A 111 -23.17 42.37 -13.05
C VAL A 111 -22.73 40.97 -13.46
N THR A 112 -23.14 40.55 -14.66
CA THR A 112 -22.63 39.33 -15.30
C THR A 112 -21.43 39.66 -16.19
N LEU A 113 -20.26 39.10 -15.88
CA LEU A 113 -19.02 39.43 -16.57
C LEU A 113 -18.91 38.78 -17.95
N ALA A 114 -19.67 37.71 -18.22
CA ALA A 114 -19.66 37.04 -19.52
C ALA A 114 -20.24 37.90 -20.66
N ASP A 115 -21.24 38.72 -20.36
CA ASP A 115 -21.97 39.58 -21.31
C ASP A 115 -22.00 41.05 -20.88
N GLU A 116 -21.27 41.42 -19.82
CA GLU A 116 -21.19 42.76 -19.21
C GLU A 116 -22.56 43.41 -18.91
N ARG A 117 -23.58 42.60 -18.61
CA ARG A 117 -24.93 43.11 -18.29
C ARG A 117 -25.04 43.51 -16.82
N LYS A 118 -25.63 44.68 -16.57
CA LYS A 118 -25.91 45.22 -15.23
C LYS A 118 -27.40 45.10 -14.92
N TYR A 119 -27.69 44.53 -13.76
CA TYR A 119 -29.02 44.41 -13.18
C TYR A 119 -29.15 45.28 -11.93
N SER A 120 -30.18 46.12 -11.90
CA SER A 120 -30.66 46.90 -10.76
C SER A 120 -32.15 46.64 -10.54
N GLU A 121 -32.67 46.99 -9.37
CA GLU A 121 -34.11 46.94 -9.06
C GLU A 121 -34.96 47.65 -10.13
N GLU A 122 -34.51 48.83 -10.57
CA GLU A 122 -35.21 49.60 -11.61
C GLU A 122 -35.17 48.91 -12.98
N SER A 123 -34.06 48.27 -13.36
CA SER A 123 -33.96 47.58 -14.65
C SER A 123 -34.81 46.30 -14.69
N VAL A 124 -34.87 45.58 -13.57
CA VAL A 124 -35.57 44.29 -13.47
C VAL A 124 -37.07 44.47 -13.28
N SER A 125 -37.50 45.56 -12.63
CA SER A 125 -38.92 45.95 -12.55
C SER A 125 -39.48 46.41 -13.89
N LYS A 126 -38.65 46.99 -14.78
CA LYS A 126 -39.06 47.42 -16.12
C LYS A 126 -39.05 46.30 -17.16
N ASP A 127 -38.06 45.40 -17.13
CA ASP A 127 -37.98 44.28 -18.08
C ASP A 127 -37.36 43.02 -17.47
N MET A 128 -38.21 42.21 -16.83
CA MET A 128 -37.85 40.88 -16.30
C MET A 128 -37.42 39.90 -17.42
N THR A 129 -37.80 40.16 -18.67
CA THR A 129 -37.56 39.26 -19.82
C THR A 129 -36.08 39.14 -20.12
N GLU A 130 -35.31 40.23 -20.04
CA GLU A 130 -33.87 40.21 -20.32
C GLU A 130 -33.08 39.33 -19.34
N MET A 131 -33.49 39.32 -18.07
CA MET A 131 -32.92 38.46 -17.05
C MET A 131 -33.20 36.97 -17.35
N ILE A 132 -34.45 36.64 -17.70
CA ILE A 132 -34.85 35.27 -18.06
C ILE A 132 -34.09 34.79 -19.30
N ILE A 133 -33.91 35.65 -20.30
CA ILE A 133 -33.15 35.34 -21.52
C ILE A 133 -31.68 35.03 -21.21
N SER A 134 -31.01 35.85 -20.38
CA SER A 134 -29.61 35.59 -20.00
C SER A 134 -29.45 34.26 -19.25
N ILE A 135 -30.40 33.92 -18.35
CA ILE A 135 -30.42 32.61 -17.66
C ILE A 135 -30.61 31.46 -18.65
N ALA A 136 -31.52 31.61 -19.62
CA ALA A 136 -31.83 30.58 -20.62
C ALA A 136 -30.64 30.31 -21.55
N ILE A 137 -29.96 31.36 -22.03
CA ILE A 137 -28.77 31.25 -22.90
C ILE A 137 -27.65 30.51 -22.17
N MET A 138 -27.37 30.88 -20.91
CA MET A 138 -26.34 30.24 -20.09
C MET A 138 -26.66 28.77 -19.77
N SER A 139 -27.93 28.44 -19.50
CA SER A 139 -28.33 27.04 -19.33
C SER A 139 -28.08 26.23 -20.60
N ARG A 140 -28.40 26.76 -21.78
CA ARG A 140 -28.22 26.01 -23.04
C ARG A 140 -26.77 25.55 -23.28
N ALA A 141 -25.78 26.40 -22.97
CA ALA A 141 -24.35 26.05 -23.12
C ALA A 141 -23.90 24.90 -22.20
N HIS A 142 -24.43 24.85 -20.98
CA HIS A 142 -24.13 23.77 -20.04
C HIS A 142 -24.89 22.48 -20.40
N GLU A 143 -26.10 22.57 -20.95
CA GLU A 143 -26.88 21.43 -21.48
C GLU A 143 -26.20 20.79 -22.68
N GLU A 144 -25.66 21.58 -23.61
CA GLU A 144 -24.94 21.07 -24.76
C GLU A 144 -23.68 20.29 -24.35
N SER A 145 -22.99 20.75 -23.29
CA SER A 145 -21.83 20.06 -22.72
C SER A 145 -22.21 18.72 -22.07
N LEU A 146 -23.35 18.68 -21.35
CA LEU A 146 -23.88 17.43 -20.78
C LEU A 146 -24.31 16.45 -21.88
N ARG A 147 -25.05 16.91 -22.89
CA ARG A 147 -25.46 16.08 -24.03
C ARG A 147 -24.26 15.53 -24.81
N LYS A 148 -23.17 16.29 -24.96
CA LYS A 148 -21.92 15.80 -25.55
C LYS A 148 -21.32 14.67 -24.70
N ALA A 149 -21.32 14.81 -23.37
CA ALA A 149 -20.84 13.77 -22.46
C ALA A 149 -21.74 12.52 -22.47
N GLU A 150 -23.06 12.67 -22.52
CA GLU A 150 -24.04 11.58 -22.63
C GLU A 150 -23.87 10.82 -23.94
N ARG A 151 -23.83 11.51 -25.09
CA ARG A 151 -23.58 10.88 -26.41
C ARG A 151 -22.26 10.13 -26.45
N LEU A 152 -21.21 10.69 -25.84
CA LEU A 152 -19.94 9.98 -25.72
C LEU A 152 -20.09 8.73 -24.85
N ALA A 153 -20.78 8.81 -23.71
CA ALA A 153 -21.00 7.66 -22.83
C ALA A 153 -21.79 6.54 -23.52
N GLU A 154 -22.83 6.88 -24.28
CA GLU A 154 -23.62 5.96 -25.11
C GLU A 154 -22.76 5.30 -26.20
N ALA A 155 -21.99 6.08 -26.96
CA ALA A 155 -21.07 5.54 -27.96
C ALA A 155 -20.03 4.58 -27.35
N TRP A 156 -19.53 4.88 -26.15
CA TRP A 156 -18.65 3.97 -25.41
C TRP A 156 -19.36 2.73 -24.88
N ALA A 157 -20.65 2.82 -24.55
CA ALA A 157 -21.47 1.66 -24.15
C ALA A 157 -21.72 0.73 -25.33
N GLU A 158 -22.03 1.25 -26.51
CA GLU A 158 -22.17 0.44 -27.74
C GLU A 158 -20.87 -0.25 -28.13
N LYS A 159 -19.74 0.48 -28.10
CA LYS A 159 -18.42 -0.12 -28.36
C LYS A 159 -18.07 -1.25 -27.38
N ARG A 160 -18.53 -1.16 -26.13
CA ARG A 160 -18.34 -2.23 -25.14
C ARG A 160 -19.15 -3.49 -25.44
N LYS A 161 -20.35 -3.36 -26.02
CA LYS A 161 -21.16 -4.51 -26.43
C LYS A 161 -20.48 -5.33 -27.55
N LYS A 162 -19.67 -4.67 -28.39
CA LYS A 162 -18.94 -5.30 -29.51
C LYS A 162 -17.54 -5.82 -29.16
N ILE A 163 -17.17 -5.91 -27.88
CA ILE A 163 -15.82 -6.31 -27.45
C ILE A 163 -15.41 -7.72 -27.94
N GLY A 164 -16.39 -8.62 -28.14
CA GLY A 164 -16.13 -9.97 -28.67
C GLY A 164 -15.76 -10.01 -30.15
N GLU A 165 -16.13 -8.98 -30.93
CA GLU A 165 -15.91 -8.91 -32.39
C GLU A 165 -14.71 -8.02 -32.74
N GLU A 166 -14.55 -6.89 -32.05
CA GLU A 166 -13.46 -5.93 -32.26
C GLU A 166 -12.87 -5.43 -30.95
N LYS A 167 -11.58 -5.09 -30.97
CA LYS A 167 -10.93 -4.51 -29.79
C LYS A 167 -11.39 -3.06 -29.59
N LEU A 168 -11.87 -2.79 -28.38
CA LEU A 168 -12.46 -1.52 -27.94
C LEU A 168 -11.65 -0.27 -28.30
N THR A 169 -10.32 -0.33 -28.24
CA THR A 169 -9.44 0.83 -28.49
C THR A 169 -8.14 0.41 -29.17
N SER A 170 -7.48 1.34 -29.86
CA SER A 170 -6.08 1.15 -30.29
C SER A 170 -5.06 1.40 -29.18
N MET A 171 -5.50 1.84 -28.01
CA MET A 171 -4.67 2.14 -26.85
C MET A 171 -4.45 0.88 -26.02
N CYS A 172 -3.32 0.21 -26.27
CA CYS A 172 -2.88 -0.94 -25.51
C CYS A 172 -1.64 -0.64 -24.65
N PRO A 173 -1.32 -1.53 -23.69
CA PRO A 173 0.00 -1.58 -23.08
C PRO A 173 1.12 -1.53 -24.12
N ARG A 174 2.25 -0.91 -23.76
CA ARG A 174 3.31 -0.58 -24.72
C ARG A 174 4.09 -1.77 -25.25
N TRP A 175 3.99 -2.93 -24.61
CA TRP A 175 4.55 -4.19 -25.11
C TRP A 175 3.64 -4.90 -26.12
N LEU A 176 2.48 -4.30 -26.44
CA LEU A 176 1.51 -4.79 -27.39
C LEU A 176 1.34 -3.81 -28.55
N LYS A 177 0.93 -4.35 -29.69
CA LYS A 177 0.46 -3.62 -30.87
C LYS A 177 -0.93 -4.15 -31.24
N LEU A 178 -1.84 -3.28 -31.64
CA LEU A 178 -3.11 -3.72 -32.23
C LEU A 178 -2.84 -4.17 -33.67
N SER A 179 -3.40 -5.30 -34.07
CA SER A 179 -3.36 -5.78 -35.45
C SER A 179 -4.02 -4.79 -36.41
N GLU A 180 -3.66 -4.84 -37.70
CA GLU A 180 -4.20 -3.92 -38.71
C GLU A 180 -5.70 -4.10 -38.92
N ASP A 181 -6.21 -5.32 -38.76
CA ASP A 181 -7.63 -5.66 -38.79
C ASP A 181 -8.40 -5.30 -37.50
N ARG A 182 -7.70 -4.79 -36.47
CA ARG A 182 -8.25 -4.38 -35.15
C ARG A 182 -8.91 -5.51 -34.36
N LYS A 183 -8.71 -6.76 -34.74
CA LYS A 183 -9.35 -7.93 -34.11
C LYS A 183 -8.55 -8.51 -32.95
N HIS A 184 -7.22 -8.42 -32.97
CA HIS A 184 -6.38 -8.97 -31.91
C HIS A 184 -5.21 -8.05 -31.54
N TYR A 185 -4.54 -8.39 -30.43
CA TYR A 185 -3.31 -7.73 -30.02
C TYR A 185 -2.14 -8.68 -30.22
N GLU A 186 -1.03 -8.14 -30.70
CA GLU A 186 0.21 -8.87 -30.94
C GLU A 186 1.28 -8.38 -29.98
N LEU A 187 2.14 -9.31 -29.55
CA LEU A 187 3.29 -8.99 -28.73
C LEU A 187 4.38 -8.36 -29.59
N ILE A 188 4.96 -7.26 -29.10
CA ILE A 188 6.20 -6.72 -29.65
C ILE A 188 7.34 -7.53 -29.01
N PRO A 189 8.03 -8.43 -29.74
CA PRO A 189 8.90 -9.44 -29.15
C PRO A 189 10.00 -8.85 -28.25
N GLU A 190 10.60 -7.75 -28.67
CA GLU A 190 11.67 -7.05 -27.95
C GLU A 190 11.16 -6.52 -26.62
N ARG A 191 9.96 -5.92 -26.61
CA ARG A 191 9.36 -5.36 -25.40
C ARG A 191 8.82 -6.43 -24.47
N ALA A 192 8.27 -7.51 -25.03
CA ALA A 192 7.82 -8.66 -24.26
C ALA A 192 9.00 -9.30 -23.50
N LYS A 193 10.18 -9.39 -24.12
CA LYS A 193 11.41 -9.86 -23.46
C LYS A 193 11.78 -8.98 -22.27
N VAL A 194 11.71 -7.65 -22.41
CA VAL A 194 11.97 -6.70 -21.31
C VAL A 194 10.94 -6.85 -20.18
N VAL A 195 9.66 -7.07 -20.50
CA VAL A 195 8.64 -7.31 -19.45
C VAL A 195 8.93 -8.59 -18.68
N ARG A 196 9.27 -9.70 -19.36
CA ARG A 196 9.64 -10.96 -18.69
C ARG A 196 10.84 -10.78 -17.78
N GLU A 197 11.90 -10.13 -18.29
CA GLU A 197 13.10 -9.82 -17.51
C GLU A 197 12.79 -8.97 -16.26
N ILE A 198 11.91 -7.96 -16.38
CA ILE A 198 11.46 -7.15 -15.24
C ILE A 198 10.80 -8.04 -14.17
N PHE A 199 9.96 -9.00 -14.56
CA PHE A 199 9.32 -9.93 -13.62
C PHE A 199 10.34 -10.87 -12.97
N ASP A 200 11.20 -11.50 -13.76
CA ASP A 200 12.21 -12.45 -13.27
C ASP A 200 13.16 -11.79 -12.27
N LEU A 201 13.72 -10.63 -12.62
CA LEU A 201 14.63 -9.91 -11.73
C LEU A 201 13.92 -9.40 -10.47
N THR A 202 12.65 -9.00 -10.57
CA THR A 202 11.87 -8.60 -9.37
C THR A 202 11.61 -9.81 -8.47
N LEU A 203 11.33 -10.98 -9.03
CA LEU A 203 11.16 -12.24 -8.28
C LEU A 203 12.46 -12.67 -7.59
N GLN A 204 13.60 -12.36 -8.18
CA GLN A 204 14.94 -12.53 -7.60
C GLN A 204 15.29 -11.45 -6.54
N GLY A 205 14.40 -10.49 -6.27
CA GLY A 205 14.58 -9.46 -5.24
C GLY A 205 15.25 -8.17 -5.72
N VAL A 206 15.44 -7.98 -7.02
CA VAL A 206 15.98 -6.73 -7.56
C VAL A 206 14.95 -5.61 -7.45
N GLY A 207 15.30 -4.53 -6.75
CA GLY A 207 14.43 -3.38 -6.56
C GLY A 207 14.16 -2.58 -7.84
N ARG A 208 12.96 -1.98 -7.93
CA ARG A 208 12.47 -1.23 -9.11
C ARG A 208 13.41 -0.09 -9.56
N SER A 209 14.06 0.60 -8.63
CA SER A 209 15.03 1.65 -8.98
C SER A 209 16.32 1.11 -9.57
N ALA A 210 16.79 -0.05 -9.10
CA ALA A 210 17.95 -0.73 -9.67
C ALA A 210 17.64 -1.27 -11.07
N LEU A 211 16.42 -1.79 -11.28
CA LEU A 211 15.94 -2.16 -12.62
C LEU A 211 15.91 -0.97 -13.57
N ALA A 212 15.33 0.16 -13.14
CA ALA A 212 15.30 1.38 -13.95
C ALA A 212 16.71 1.82 -14.35
N LYS A 213 17.65 1.82 -13.38
CA LYS A 213 19.06 2.12 -13.65
C LYS A 213 19.66 1.15 -14.66
N ARG A 214 19.49 -0.17 -14.47
CA ARG A 214 20.03 -1.20 -15.38
C ARG A 214 19.54 -1.06 -16.81
N LEU A 215 18.24 -0.77 -16.99
CA LEU A 215 17.64 -0.53 -18.30
C LEU A 215 18.21 0.75 -18.94
N ASN A 216 18.43 1.80 -18.16
CA ASN A 216 19.03 3.04 -18.66
C ASN A 216 20.51 2.89 -19.00
N ASP A 217 21.28 2.18 -18.17
CA ASP A 217 22.72 1.96 -18.37
C ASP A 217 22.99 1.19 -19.67
N ARG A 218 22.13 0.22 -20.02
CA ARG A 218 22.19 -0.50 -21.30
C ARG A 218 21.53 0.24 -22.47
N LYS A 219 21.06 1.47 -22.25
CA LYS A 219 20.34 2.31 -23.23
C LYS A 219 19.09 1.64 -23.82
N GLU A 220 18.38 0.86 -23.00
CA GLU A 220 17.09 0.27 -23.39
C GLU A 220 16.09 1.39 -23.72
N PRO A 221 15.44 1.40 -24.89
CA PRO A 221 14.46 2.41 -25.23
C PRO A 221 13.28 2.43 -24.25
N ALA A 222 13.06 3.58 -23.58
CA ALA A 222 11.86 3.78 -22.77
C ALA A 222 10.63 3.95 -23.66
N TRP A 223 9.45 3.50 -23.20
CA TRP A 223 8.23 3.48 -24.02
C TRP A 223 7.27 4.68 -23.78
N THR A 224 7.80 5.77 -23.21
CA THR A 224 7.05 7.00 -22.90
C THR A 224 6.89 7.89 -24.14
N LYS A 225 5.98 8.88 -24.12
CA LYS A 225 5.79 9.86 -25.22
C LYS A 225 6.18 11.27 -24.78
N GLY A 226 6.61 12.10 -25.73
CA GLY A 226 6.87 13.53 -25.56
C GLY A 226 8.16 13.83 -24.79
N LYS A 227 8.24 14.99 -24.14
CA LYS A 227 9.44 15.43 -23.38
C LYS A 227 9.95 14.39 -22.37
N ARG A 228 9.06 13.53 -21.84
CA ARG A 228 9.35 12.43 -20.90
C ARG A 228 10.03 11.20 -21.51
N LEU A 229 10.22 11.15 -22.82
CA LEU A 229 11.03 10.10 -23.47
C LEU A 229 12.53 10.33 -23.21
N LYS A 230 12.95 11.58 -22.99
CA LYS A 230 14.34 11.95 -22.72
C LYS A 230 14.83 11.50 -21.33
N ASP A 231 13.92 11.18 -20.42
CA ASP A 231 14.24 10.86 -19.01
C ASP A 231 14.51 9.38 -18.74
N GLY A 232 14.39 8.51 -19.77
CA GLY A 232 14.63 7.07 -19.66
C GLY A 232 13.58 6.31 -18.84
N TRP A 233 13.95 5.09 -18.43
CA TRP A 233 13.17 4.25 -17.52
C TRP A 233 13.13 4.83 -16.12
N HIS A 234 11.95 4.83 -15.51
CA HIS A 234 11.72 5.30 -14.15
C HIS A 234 11.06 4.23 -13.29
N HIS A 235 11.41 4.16 -12.00
CA HIS A 235 10.94 3.13 -11.08
C HIS A 235 9.39 3.08 -10.97
N SER A 236 8.71 4.22 -11.12
CA SER A 236 7.25 4.30 -11.09
C SER A 236 6.59 3.71 -12.33
N TYR A 237 7.28 3.70 -13.48
CA TYR A 237 6.78 3.05 -14.69
C TYR A 237 6.91 1.53 -14.58
N ILE A 238 8.02 1.03 -14.03
CA ILE A 238 8.20 -0.39 -13.70
C ILE A 238 7.13 -0.87 -12.72
N ALA A 239 6.83 -0.07 -11.69
CA ALA A 239 5.74 -0.38 -10.76
C ALA A 239 4.38 -0.51 -11.46
N LYS A 240 4.10 0.34 -12.48
CA LYS A 240 2.87 0.24 -13.28
C LYS A 240 2.84 -1.03 -14.12
N ILE A 241 3.96 -1.46 -14.70
CA ILE A 241 4.04 -2.71 -15.48
C ILE A 241 3.74 -3.91 -14.57
N LEU A 242 4.43 -3.99 -13.42
CA LEU A 242 4.27 -5.09 -12.45
C LEU A 242 2.84 -5.23 -11.90
N ALA A 243 2.11 -4.11 -11.79
CA ALA A 243 0.75 -4.08 -11.26
C ALA A 243 -0.35 -4.22 -12.34
N ASN A 244 0.01 -4.29 -13.63
CA ASN A 244 -0.97 -4.26 -14.72
C ASN A 244 -1.46 -5.69 -15.05
N PRO A 245 -2.77 -6.01 -14.88
CA PRO A 245 -3.32 -7.33 -15.21
C PRO A 245 -3.16 -7.74 -16.69
N ALA A 246 -2.93 -6.79 -17.60
CA ALA A 246 -2.69 -7.09 -19.01
C ALA A 246 -1.43 -7.95 -19.26
N VAL A 247 -0.50 -8.03 -18.29
CA VAL A 247 0.68 -8.92 -18.38
C VAL A 247 0.30 -10.40 -18.37
N ILE A 248 -0.85 -10.75 -17.78
CA ILE A 248 -1.45 -12.08 -17.76
C ILE A 248 -2.70 -12.16 -18.66
N GLY A 249 -2.84 -11.22 -19.60
CA GLY A 249 -3.91 -11.25 -20.61
C GLY A 249 -5.25 -10.62 -20.20
N ARG A 250 -5.38 -10.11 -18.98
CA ARG A 250 -6.67 -9.62 -18.47
C ARG A 250 -6.94 -8.14 -18.77
N TYR A 251 -8.22 -7.80 -18.95
CA TYR A 251 -8.68 -6.43 -19.18
C TYR A 251 -9.94 -6.10 -18.39
N GLN A 252 -9.89 -5.01 -17.62
CA GLN A 252 -11.04 -4.45 -16.91
C GLN A 252 -11.42 -3.09 -17.53
N PRO A 253 -12.60 -2.98 -18.17
CA PRO A 253 -13.13 -1.69 -18.61
C PRO A 253 -13.40 -0.78 -17.41
N HIS A 254 -13.18 0.53 -17.58
CA HIS A 254 -13.43 1.54 -16.55
C HIS A 254 -14.20 2.73 -17.14
N VAL A 255 -15.02 3.38 -16.31
CA VAL A 255 -15.65 4.68 -16.61
C VAL A 255 -15.21 5.72 -15.59
N HIS A 256 -15.29 6.99 -15.96
CA HIS A 256 -15.10 8.08 -14.99
C HIS A 256 -16.46 8.45 -14.40
N LYS A 257 -16.61 8.23 -13.09
CA LYS A 257 -17.77 8.69 -12.31
C LYS A 257 -17.25 9.57 -11.18
N ASP A 258 -17.77 10.78 -11.04
CA ASP A 258 -17.38 11.76 -10.00
C ASP A 258 -15.85 12.00 -9.92
N GLY A 259 -15.20 12.08 -11.09
CA GLY A 259 -13.75 12.30 -11.20
C GLY A 259 -12.87 11.07 -10.92
N LYS A 260 -13.45 9.95 -10.47
CA LYS A 260 -12.75 8.68 -10.19
C LYS A 260 -12.97 7.65 -11.30
N LYS A 261 -11.95 6.84 -11.58
CA LYS A 261 -12.09 5.68 -12.46
C LYS A 261 -12.73 4.54 -11.67
N VAL A 262 -13.88 4.07 -12.13
CA VAL A 262 -14.63 2.96 -11.53
C VAL A 262 -14.69 1.82 -12.56
N PRO A 263 -14.41 0.57 -12.18
CA PRO A 263 -14.54 -0.57 -13.07
C PRO A 263 -16.01 -0.75 -13.50
N VAL A 264 -16.21 -1.19 -14.74
CA VAL A 264 -17.55 -1.46 -15.31
C VAL A 264 -17.52 -2.80 -16.02
N GLY A 265 -18.53 -3.63 -15.72
CA GLY A 265 -18.64 -4.99 -16.23
C GLY A 265 -17.65 -5.95 -15.59
N GLU A 266 -17.65 -7.18 -16.08
CA GLU A 266 -16.76 -8.24 -15.63
C GLU A 266 -15.34 -8.06 -16.19
N GLU A 267 -14.35 -8.61 -15.48
CA GLU A 267 -12.98 -8.68 -15.97
C GLU A 267 -12.93 -9.67 -17.14
N ILE A 268 -12.36 -9.24 -18.26
CA ILE A 268 -12.27 -10.04 -19.47
C ILE A 268 -10.92 -10.77 -19.48
N SER A 269 -10.97 -12.09 -19.32
CA SER A 269 -9.82 -12.98 -19.49
C SER A 269 -9.45 -13.11 -20.96
N ASP A 270 -8.18 -13.43 -21.24
CA ASP A 270 -7.63 -13.65 -22.60
C ASP A 270 -7.86 -12.50 -23.59
N TYR A 271 -8.06 -11.29 -23.08
CA TYR A 271 -8.26 -10.10 -23.90
C TYR A 271 -6.97 -9.66 -24.60
N PHE A 272 -5.83 -9.81 -23.92
CA PHE A 272 -4.48 -9.57 -24.43
C PHE A 272 -3.68 -10.88 -24.44
N PRO A 273 -2.67 -11.03 -25.32
CA PRO A 273 -1.74 -12.15 -25.21
C PRO A 273 -0.91 -12.03 -23.92
N ALA A 274 -0.88 -13.10 -23.12
CA ALA A 274 -0.12 -13.14 -21.88
C ALA A 274 1.40 -13.09 -22.14
N VAL A 275 2.12 -12.32 -21.32
CA VAL A 275 3.57 -12.12 -21.43
C VAL A 275 4.34 -12.89 -20.37
N VAL A 276 3.72 -13.05 -19.20
CA VAL A 276 4.27 -13.71 -18.02
C VAL A 276 3.27 -14.74 -17.49
N ALA A 277 3.78 -15.75 -16.79
CA ALA A 277 2.93 -16.76 -16.16
C ALA A 277 2.11 -16.15 -15.00
N GLU A 278 0.87 -16.63 -14.84
CA GLU A 278 -0.05 -16.16 -13.81
C GLU A 278 0.52 -16.30 -12.40
N ALA A 279 1.18 -17.42 -12.11
CA ALA A 279 1.86 -17.66 -10.84
C ALA A 279 2.92 -16.59 -10.50
N SER A 280 3.66 -16.09 -11.50
CA SER A 280 4.67 -15.05 -11.31
C SER A 280 4.04 -13.71 -10.93
N TYR A 281 2.91 -13.35 -11.56
CA TYR A 281 2.16 -12.14 -11.27
C TYR A 281 1.57 -12.15 -9.86
N TYR A 282 0.89 -13.23 -9.47
CA TYR A 282 0.30 -13.31 -8.14
C TYR A 282 1.33 -13.44 -7.02
N THR A 283 2.46 -14.10 -7.27
CA THR A 283 3.60 -14.13 -6.32
C THR A 283 4.08 -12.72 -5.99
N LEU A 284 4.29 -11.88 -7.00
CA LEU A 284 4.67 -10.49 -6.78
C LEU A 284 3.55 -9.68 -6.13
N LYS A 285 2.29 -9.85 -6.55
CA LYS A 285 1.14 -9.16 -5.95
C LYS A 285 1.02 -9.47 -4.44
N GLY A 286 1.28 -10.71 -4.04
CA GLY A 286 1.34 -11.12 -2.62
C GLY A 286 2.50 -10.50 -1.85
N ARG A 287 3.70 -10.41 -2.46
CA ARG A 287 4.88 -9.74 -1.86
C ARG A 287 4.69 -8.23 -1.68
N TYR A 288 3.82 -7.60 -2.49
CA TYR A 288 3.62 -6.15 -2.55
C TYR A 288 2.39 -5.62 -1.80
N GLN A 289 1.82 -6.38 -0.86
CA GLN A 289 0.92 -5.83 0.16
C GLN A 289 1.61 -4.62 0.83
N PRO A 290 0.97 -3.43 0.90
CA PRO A 290 1.63 -2.19 1.24
C PRO A 290 2.01 -2.15 2.73
N ARG A 291 3.16 -2.70 3.09
CA ARG A 291 3.84 -2.43 4.36
C ARG A 291 4.61 -1.11 4.26
N GLY A 292 3.91 0.02 4.20
CA GLY A 292 4.48 1.36 4.37
C GLY A 292 5.40 1.87 3.24
N ARG A 293 5.37 3.19 3.00
CA ARG A 293 6.28 3.87 2.06
C ARG A 293 7.72 3.78 2.56
N TYR A 294 8.59 3.06 1.87
CA TYR A 294 10.05 3.13 2.10
C TYR A 294 10.70 4.05 1.07
N GLY A 295 11.32 5.13 1.54
CA GLY A 295 12.15 6.01 0.73
C GLY A 295 13.36 5.24 0.19
N GLY A 296 13.52 5.26 -1.12
CA GLY A 296 14.71 4.73 -1.79
C GLY A 296 15.91 5.60 -1.45
N VAL A 297 16.81 5.08 -0.63
CA VAL A 297 18.17 5.61 -0.50
C VAL A 297 19.12 4.58 -1.11
N HIS A 298 20.11 5.06 -1.85
CA HIS A 298 21.13 4.26 -2.54
C HIS A 298 21.88 3.26 -1.63
N ARG A 299 21.79 3.38 -0.30
CA ARG A 299 22.39 2.49 0.70
C ARG A 299 21.31 1.91 1.63
N VAL A 300 21.43 0.63 1.97
CA VAL A 300 20.60 -0.01 3.02
C VAL A 300 21.17 0.39 4.38
N ASN A 301 20.90 1.60 4.86
CA ASN A 301 21.51 2.08 6.11
C ASN A 301 20.98 1.35 7.36
N ASN A 302 19.77 0.79 7.30
CA ASN A 302 19.10 0.11 8.40
C ASN A 302 18.54 -1.26 7.94
N LEU A 303 19.00 -2.36 8.54
CA LEU A 303 18.49 -3.72 8.29
C LEU A 303 17.11 -3.95 8.94
N PHE A 304 16.81 -3.24 10.03
CA PHE A 304 15.70 -3.50 10.95
C PHE A 304 14.53 -2.53 10.78
N THR A 305 14.37 -1.96 9.58
CA THR A 305 13.35 -0.91 9.38
C THR A 305 11.95 -1.46 9.66
N ASN A 306 11.24 -0.80 10.58
CA ASN A 306 9.90 -1.16 11.09
C ASN A 306 9.82 -2.53 11.78
N LEU A 307 10.93 -3.05 12.29
CA LEU A 307 10.94 -4.25 13.13
C LEU A 307 11.20 -3.94 14.60
N VAL A 308 11.74 -2.76 14.93
CA VAL A 308 12.24 -2.45 16.28
C VAL A 308 11.23 -1.63 17.09
N PHE A 309 10.96 -2.09 18.31
CA PHE A 309 10.06 -1.46 19.28
C PHE A 309 10.76 -1.25 20.62
N ASP A 310 10.33 -0.24 21.36
CA ASP A 310 10.82 0.06 22.70
C ASP A 310 10.10 -0.84 23.70
N GLY A 311 10.83 -1.68 24.43
CA GLY A 311 10.24 -2.61 25.39
C GLY A 311 9.64 -1.96 26.63
N ARG A 312 9.87 -0.65 26.85
CA ARG A 312 9.28 0.10 27.97
C ARG A 312 7.94 0.74 27.61
N THR A 313 7.80 1.21 26.37
CA THR A 313 6.61 1.97 25.95
C THR A 313 5.79 1.26 24.89
N GLY A 314 6.34 0.26 24.20
CA GLY A 314 5.76 -0.39 23.03
C GLY A 314 5.85 0.45 21.75
N ASP A 315 6.45 1.65 21.80
CA ASP A 315 6.54 2.54 20.64
C ASP A 315 7.58 2.05 19.62
N ILE A 316 7.39 2.47 18.37
CA ILE A 316 8.36 2.21 17.30
C ILE A 316 9.68 2.92 17.60
N VAL A 317 10.79 2.20 17.42
CA VAL A 317 12.14 2.73 17.51
C VAL A 317 12.64 3.10 16.11
N ARG A 318 13.09 4.33 15.96
CA ARG A 318 13.57 4.88 14.67
C ARG A 318 15.07 4.79 14.56
N TYR A 319 15.53 4.51 13.35
CA TYR A 319 16.92 4.73 12.97
C TYR A 319 17.17 6.21 12.71
N VAL A 320 18.17 6.76 13.39
CA VAL A 320 18.63 8.15 13.26
C VAL A 320 20.08 8.14 12.79
N CYS A 321 20.37 8.93 11.76
CA CYS A 321 21.71 9.13 11.25
C CYS A 321 22.01 10.64 11.23
N VAL A 322 22.94 11.09 12.05
CA VAL A 322 23.38 12.48 12.11
C VAL A 322 24.77 12.60 11.51
N THR A 323 24.89 13.43 10.48
CA THR A 323 26.19 13.84 9.93
C THR A 323 26.53 15.21 10.51
N ASP A 324 27.73 15.34 11.07
CA ASP A 324 28.23 16.59 11.65
C ASP A 324 29.61 16.85 11.04
N ARG A 325 29.87 18.09 10.58
CA ARG A 325 31.16 18.51 10.02
C ARG A 325 32.33 18.28 10.99
N LYS A 326 32.06 18.25 12.31
CA LYS A 326 33.06 17.98 13.35
C LYS A 326 33.35 16.49 13.57
N ARG A 327 32.53 15.57 13.04
CA ARG A 327 32.69 14.12 13.22
C ARG A 327 33.23 13.47 11.94
N LYS A 328 34.31 12.68 12.07
CA LYS A 328 34.88 11.91 10.93
C LYS A 328 33.90 10.88 10.33
N HIS A 329 32.94 10.39 11.13
CA HIS A 329 31.94 9.43 10.69
C HIS A 329 30.53 9.82 11.16
N PRO A 330 29.47 9.48 10.40
CA PRO A 330 28.09 9.73 10.82
C PRO A 330 27.76 9.00 12.12
N TRP A 331 27.11 9.69 13.04
CA TRP A 331 26.58 9.07 14.25
C TRP A 331 25.25 8.37 13.94
N ARG A 332 25.15 7.09 14.27
CA ARG A 332 24.02 6.23 13.94
C ARG A 332 23.45 5.59 15.21
N SER A 333 22.16 5.81 15.48
CA SER A 333 21.50 5.31 16.68
C SER A 333 20.09 4.83 16.37
N LEU A 334 19.64 3.82 17.10
CA LEU A 334 18.23 3.52 17.31
C LEU A 334 17.71 4.40 18.44
N MET A 335 16.58 5.06 18.26
CA MET A 335 15.96 5.93 19.26
C MET A 335 14.47 5.70 19.38
N SER A 336 13.98 5.64 20.60
CA SER A 336 12.55 5.63 20.89
C SER A 336 11.89 6.94 20.43
N ASP A 337 10.74 6.83 19.78
CA ASP A 337 9.94 7.97 19.31
C ASP A 337 9.06 8.56 20.45
N ALA A 338 9.13 8.00 21.65
CA ALA A 338 8.27 8.32 22.80
C ALA A 338 8.27 9.82 23.16
N LYS A 339 9.42 10.53 23.08
CA LYS A 339 9.47 11.97 23.43
C LYS A 339 8.70 12.86 22.45
N ARG A 340 8.51 12.42 21.20
CA ARG A 340 7.72 13.16 20.20
C ARG A 340 6.22 13.15 20.55
N LEU A 341 5.76 12.10 21.21
CA LEU A 341 4.36 11.92 21.62
C LEU A 341 4.12 12.35 23.07
N ASN A 342 5.13 12.21 23.94
CA ASN A 342 5.09 12.64 25.34
C ASN A 342 6.40 13.36 25.73
N PRO A 343 6.38 14.70 25.87
CA PRO A 343 7.57 15.49 26.18
C PRO A 343 8.29 15.10 27.48
N LYS A 344 7.61 14.43 28.42
CA LYS A 344 8.16 13.95 29.69
C LYS A 344 8.78 12.54 29.60
N ALA A 345 8.63 11.85 28.47
CA ALA A 345 9.21 10.53 28.27
C ALA A 345 10.74 10.60 28.19
N GLN A 346 11.41 9.62 28.80
CA GLN A 346 12.86 9.52 28.72
C GLN A 346 13.28 9.03 27.33
N ILE A 347 14.18 9.77 26.68
CA ILE A 347 14.82 9.29 25.44
C ILE A 347 15.86 8.28 25.84
N VAL A 348 15.69 7.07 25.33
CA VAL A 348 16.66 6.00 25.40
C VAL A 348 17.06 5.63 23.98
N GLY A 349 18.35 5.40 23.77
CA GLY A 349 18.90 5.13 22.46
C GLY A 349 20.00 4.09 22.53
N TRP A 350 20.14 3.33 21.44
CA TRP A 350 21.18 2.31 21.29
C TRP A 350 22.01 2.62 20.05
N SER A 351 23.34 2.63 20.20
CA SER A 351 24.28 2.65 19.08
C SER A 351 23.89 1.62 18.02
N TYR A 352 23.54 2.09 16.81
CA TYR A 352 23.10 1.22 15.72
C TYR A 352 24.19 0.23 15.29
N PRO A 353 25.48 0.62 15.13
CA PRO A 353 26.54 -0.33 14.80
C PRO A 353 26.70 -1.44 15.84
N HIS A 354 26.57 -1.11 17.13
CA HIS A 354 26.66 -2.10 18.20
C HIS A 354 25.48 -3.07 18.17
N PHE A 355 24.25 -2.54 18.05
CA PHE A 355 23.05 -3.37 17.94
C PHE A 355 23.08 -4.27 16.70
N GLU A 356 23.48 -3.71 15.55
CA GLU A 356 23.61 -4.45 14.29
C GLU A 356 24.60 -5.61 14.43
N ALA A 357 25.80 -5.36 14.95
CA ALA A 357 26.80 -6.41 15.16
C ALA A 357 26.30 -7.48 16.16
N ALA A 358 25.71 -7.07 17.28
CA ALA A 358 25.17 -8.01 18.27
C ALA A 358 24.04 -8.88 17.70
N PHE A 359 23.11 -8.28 16.97
CA PHE A 359 22.00 -8.99 16.33
C PHE A 359 22.49 -9.95 15.24
N LEU A 360 23.40 -9.50 14.37
CA LEU A 360 23.92 -10.34 13.28
C LEU A 360 24.73 -11.53 13.81
N LYS A 361 25.49 -11.33 14.89
CA LYS A 361 26.14 -12.43 15.60
C LYS A 361 25.11 -13.42 16.13
N PHE A 362 24.12 -12.94 16.90
CA PHE A 362 23.03 -13.76 17.42
C PHE A 362 22.33 -14.58 16.34
N ILE A 363 21.85 -13.95 15.26
CA ILE A 363 21.05 -14.63 14.23
C ILE A 363 21.88 -15.64 13.41
N SER A 364 23.20 -15.45 13.34
CA SER A 364 24.12 -16.36 12.65
C SER A 364 24.49 -17.59 13.49
N GLU A 365 24.56 -17.42 14.81
CA GLU A 365 24.88 -18.48 15.78
C GLU A 365 23.63 -19.22 16.28
N LEU A 366 22.44 -18.65 16.09
CA LEU A 366 21.17 -19.24 16.49
C LEU A 366 20.98 -20.64 15.91
N ASP A 367 20.68 -21.59 16.78
CA ASP A 367 20.24 -22.93 16.38
C ASP A 367 18.76 -22.88 16.01
N TRP A 368 18.49 -22.80 14.71
CA TRP A 368 17.13 -22.71 14.19
C TRP A 368 16.28 -23.91 14.56
N ASN A 369 16.90 -25.07 14.81
CA ASN A 369 16.22 -26.24 15.33
C ASN A 369 15.48 -25.90 16.62
N GLN A 370 16.15 -25.29 17.60
CA GLN A 370 15.49 -24.93 18.87
C GLN A 370 14.33 -23.94 18.70
N VAL A 371 14.42 -23.04 17.72
CA VAL A 371 13.40 -22.01 17.45
C VAL A 371 12.19 -22.55 16.71
N THR A 372 12.32 -23.63 15.96
CA THR A 372 11.24 -24.11 15.07
C THR A 372 10.65 -25.45 15.49
N GLN A 373 11.25 -26.14 16.45
CA GLN A 373 11.00 -27.56 16.65
C GLN A 373 9.89 -27.94 17.62
N GLN A 374 9.41 -27.12 18.56
CA GLN A 374 8.49 -27.70 19.55
C GLN A 374 7.12 -28.11 18.98
N GLU A 375 6.43 -27.26 18.23
CA GLU A 375 5.13 -27.60 17.64
C GLU A 375 5.23 -28.43 16.36
N GLN A 376 6.25 -28.18 15.53
CA GLN A 376 6.40 -28.91 14.26
C GLN A 376 6.95 -30.32 14.44
N ASN A 377 7.89 -30.54 15.37
CA ASN A 377 8.39 -31.90 15.63
C ASN A 377 7.38 -32.74 16.40
N THR A 378 6.59 -32.15 17.31
CA THR A 378 5.48 -32.88 17.94
C THR A 378 4.45 -33.29 16.91
N LEU A 379 4.04 -32.37 16.02
CA LEU A 379 3.12 -32.69 14.95
C LEU A 379 3.66 -33.75 13.97
N LEU A 380 4.95 -33.68 13.63
CA LEU A 380 5.59 -34.70 12.78
C LEU A 380 5.58 -36.06 13.48
N LEU A 381 5.99 -36.12 14.75
CA LEU A 381 6.00 -37.34 15.55
C LEU A 381 4.59 -37.94 15.70
N ASP A 382 3.57 -37.09 15.90
CA ASP A 382 2.18 -37.52 16.00
C ASP A 382 1.66 -38.08 14.67
N LYS A 383 2.04 -37.46 13.55
CA LYS A 383 1.70 -37.96 12.21
C LYS A 383 2.43 -39.26 11.87
N GLU A 384 3.68 -39.42 12.30
CA GLU A 384 4.43 -40.68 12.18
C GLU A 384 3.79 -41.79 13.02
N ARG A 385 3.36 -41.49 14.24
CA ARG A 385 2.58 -42.42 15.09
C ARG A 385 1.28 -42.82 14.41
N GLU A 386 0.53 -41.85 13.87
CA GLU A 386 -0.71 -42.11 13.12
C GLU A 386 -0.46 -43.02 11.90
N ALA A 387 0.60 -42.75 11.13
CA ALA A 387 0.99 -43.59 10.00
C ALA A 387 1.33 -45.02 10.41
N ASN A 388 2.05 -45.21 11.53
CA ASN A 388 2.39 -46.53 12.05
C ASN A 388 1.14 -47.30 12.52
N ILE A 389 0.19 -46.63 13.19
CA ILE A 389 -1.08 -47.24 13.58
C ILE A 389 -1.87 -47.69 12.35
N LEU A 390 -1.95 -46.85 11.32
CA LEU A 390 -2.65 -47.18 10.07
C LEU A 390 -1.99 -48.35 9.33
N ARG A 391 -0.66 -48.43 9.30
CA ARG A 391 0.06 -49.59 8.75
C ARG A 391 -0.27 -50.87 9.49
N GLY A 392 -0.23 -50.86 10.83
CA GLY A 392 -0.58 -52.04 11.62
C GLY A 392 -2.02 -52.51 11.39
N LYS A 393 -2.97 -51.58 11.28
CA LYS A 393 -4.37 -51.92 10.93
C LYS A 393 -4.50 -52.50 9.52
N LEU A 394 -3.74 -51.99 8.55
CA LEU A 394 -3.74 -52.50 7.19
C LEU A 394 -3.18 -53.92 7.14
N GLU A 395 -2.08 -54.20 7.84
CA GLU A 395 -1.52 -55.55 7.98
C GLU A 395 -2.53 -56.53 8.59
N GLU A 396 -3.32 -56.12 9.59
CA GLU A 396 -4.40 -56.95 10.14
C GLU A 396 -5.53 -57.23 9.13
N VAL A 397 -5.86 -56.27 8.27
CA VAL A 397 -6.84 -56.45 7.19
C VAL A 397 -6.30 -57.40 6.12
N GLU A 398 -5.05 -57.21 5.71
CA GLU A 398 -4.37 -58.06 4.71
C GLU A 398 -4.27 -59.51 5.20
N ALA A 399 -3.89 -59.72 6.46
CA ALA A 399 -3.87 -61.06 7.06
C ALA A 399 -5.26 -61.70 7.15
N ARG A 400 -6.33 -60.90 7.35
CA ARG A 400 -7.72 -61.39 7.30
C ARG A 400 -8.10 -61.80 5.87
N LEU A 401 -7.74 -61.02 4.86
CA LEU A 401 -7.99 -61.34 3.46
C LEU A 401 -7.23 -62.60 3.02
N GLU A 402 -6.00 -62.78 3.46
CA GLU A 402 -5.20 -63.98 3.18
C GLU A 402 -5.86 -65.24 3.76
N LYS A 403 -6.30 -65.20 5.01
CA LYS A 403 -7.09 -66.30 5.62
C LYS A 403 -8.37 -66.61 4.86
N PHE A 404 -9.08 -65.58 4.37
CA PHE A 404 -10.26 -65.80 3.54
C PHE A 404 -9.92 -66.41 2.18
N ALA A 405 -8.80 -66.00 1.57
CA ALA A 405 -8.32 -66.56 0.31
C ALA A 405 -7.95 -68.04 0.45
N GLU A 406 -7.25 -68.42 1.53
CA GLU A 406 -6.94 -69.81 1.86
C GLU A 406 -8.21 -70.65 2.06
N ALA A 407 -9.18 -70.13 2.83
CA ALA A 407 -10.44 -70.82 3.08
C ALA A 407 -11.24 -71.07 1.79
N ILE A 408 -11.26 -70.09 0.86
CA ILE A 408 -11.88 -70.26 -0.46
C ILE A 408 -11.13 -71.29 -1.31
N ALA A 409 -9.80 -71.29 -1.27
CA ALA A 409 -9.00 -72.25 -2.03
C ALA A 409 -9.24 -73.70 -1.56
N SER A 410 -9.56 -73.90 -0.29
CA SER A 410 -9.83 -75.23 0.30
C SER A 410 -11.28 -75.72 0.19
N SER A 411 -12.23 -74.90 -0.28
CA SER A 411 -13.66 -75.20 -0.26
C SER A 411 -14.24 -75.36 -1.67
N GLU A 412 -14.96 -76.45 -1.93
CA GLU A 412 -15.61 -76.70 -3.23
C GLU A 412 -16.83 -75.79 -3.46
N GLU A 413 -17.56 -75.43 -2.39
CA GLU A 413 -18.65 -74.45 -2.45
C GLU A 413 -18.16 -73.08 -1.98
N LYS A 414 -18.66 -72.01 -2.61
CA LYS A 414 -18.35 -70.61 -2.24
C LYS A 414 -19.58 -69.96 -1.63
N PRO A 415 -19.76 -69.99 -0.30
CA PRO A 415 -20.93 -69.41 0.35
C PRO A 415 -21.03 -67.91 0.05
N ALA A 416 -22.23 -67.43 -0.31
CA ALA A 416 -22.46 -66.02 -0.61
C ALA A 416 -22.06 -65.08 0.55
N PHE A 417 -22.13 -65.56 1.80
CA PHE A 417 -21.68 -64.83 2.98
C PHE A 417 -20.17 -64.55 2.99
N MET A 418 -19.34 -65.50 2.52
CA MET A 418 -17.88 -65.32 2.45
C MET A 418 -17.49 -64.25 1.43
N ILE A 419 -18.13 -64.25 0.26
CA ILE A 419 -17.91 -63.23 -0.78
C ILE A 419 -18.26 -61.84 -0.24
N LYS A 420 -19.38 -61.72 0.48
CA LYS A 420 -19.78 -60.46 1.11
C LYS A 420 -18.76 -60.00 2.15
N LYS A 421 -18.25 -60.91 3.00
CA LYS A 421 -17.28 -60.58 4.04
C LYS A 421 -15.92 -60.14 3.48
N ILE A 422 -15.49 -60.75 2.38
CA ILE A 422 -14.28 -60.36 1.65
C ILE A 422 -14.44 -58.95 1.08
N ALA A 423 -15.56 -58.66 0.40
CA ALA A 423 -15.83 -57.34 -0.15
C ALA A 423 -15.87 -56.24 0.94
N GLU A 424 -16.46 -56.53 2.10
CA GLU A 424 -16.43 -55.63 3.26
C GLU A 424 -15.00 -55.37 3.77
N THR A 425 -14.19 -56.43 3.84
CA THR A 425 -12.81 -56.37 4.34
C THR A 425 -11.87 -55.67 3.35
N GLU A 426 -12.05 -55.89 2.04
CA GLU A 426 -11.35 -55.15 0.99
C GLU A 426 -11.70 -53.65 1.01
N ALA A 427 -12.97 -53.31 1.26
CA ALA A 427 -13.39 -51.92 1.40
C ALA A 427 -12.76 -51.24 2.63
N GLU A 428 -12.66 -51.96 3.76
CA GLU A 428 -11.93 -51.52 4.96
C GLU A 428 -10.44 -51.25 4.63
N GLY A 429 -9.79 -52.18 3.92
CA GLY A 429 -8.39 -52.05 3.49
C GLY A 429 -8.15 -50.83 2.60
N LYS A 430 -8.97 -50.65 1.56
CA LYS A 430 -8.88 -49.47 0.67
C LYS A 430 -9.09 -48.15 1.41
N ALA A 431 -9.98 -48.12 2.41
CA ALA A 431 -10.19 -46.93 3.23
C ALA A 431 -8.95 -46.59 4.09
N LEU A 432 -8.34 -47.60 4.71
CA LEU A 432 -7.11 -47.43 5.51
C LEU A 432 -5.91 -47.02 4.63
N GLU A 433 -5.77 -47.59 3.44
CA GLU A 433 -4.72 -47.24 2.48
C GLU A 433 -4.84 -45.78 2.01
N SER A 434 -6.08 -45.33 1.74
CA SER A 434 -6.35 -43.92 1.40
C SER A 434 -5.99 -42.98 2.55
N GLN A 435 -6.30 -43.35 3.80
CA GLN A 435 -5.93 -42.55 4.98
C GLN A 435 -4.41 -42.50 5.15
N LEU A 436 -3.72 -43.63 5.02
CA LEU A 436 -2.26 -43.72 5.13
C LEU A 436 -1.57 -42.84 4.08
N THR A 437 -2.08 -42.82 2.85
CA THR A 437 -1.54 -42.01 1.76
C THR A 437 -1.61 -40.52 2.06
N GLU A 438 -2.72 -40.03 2.62
CA GLU A 438 -2.87 -38.62 3.01
C GLU A 438 -1.98 -38.26 4.20
N VAL A 439 -1.82 -39.15 5.19
CA VAL A 439 -0.89 -38.93 6.31
C VAL A 439 0.56 -38.87 5.83
N ILE A 440 1.00 -39.78 4.94
CA ILE A 440 2.35 -39.76 4.35
C ILE A 440 2.60 -38.46 3.57
N LYS A 441 1.60 -37.96 2.84
CA LYS A 441 1.70 -36.70 2.12
C LYS A 441 1.84 -35.50 3.07
N ALA A 442 1.16 -35.54 4.23
CA ALA A 442 1.31 -34.54 5.28
C ALA A 442 2.73 -34.59 5.90
N ILE A 443 3.25 -35.78 6.20
CA ILE A 443 4.63 -35.99 6.69
C ILE A 443 5.64 -35.38 5.71
N ARG A 444 5.58 -35.73 4.42
CA ARG A 444 6.47 -35.19 3.39
C ARG A 444 6.42 -33.66 3.28
N LYS A 445 5.26 -33.05 3.52
CA LYS A 445 5.11 -31.60 3.52
C LYS A 445 5.82 -30.97 4.72
N LEU A 446 5.72 -31.59 5.90
CA LEU A 446 6.40 -31.16 7.13
C LEU A 446 7.92 -31.33 6.99
N GLU A 447 8.41 -32.47 6.49
CA GLU A 447 9.84 -32.72 6.25
C GLU A 447 10.45 -31.71 5.26
N ARG A 448 9.73 -31.36 4.19
CA ARG A 448 10.18 -30.33 3.24
C ARG A 448 10.25 -28.93 3.87
N ALA A 449 9.33 -28.61 4.78
CA ALA A 449 9.39 -27.36 5.52
C ALA A 449 10.62 -27.34 6.44
N GLU A 450 10.91 -28.44 7.14
CA GLU A 450 12.10 -28.60 7.98
C GLU A 450 13.41 -28.50 7.18
N GLN A 451 13.50 -29.17 6.03
CA GLN A 451 14.68 -29.09 5.15
C GLN A 451 14.90 -27.68 4.59
N GLY A 452 13.82 -26.97 4.23
CA GLY A 452 13.89 -25.58 3.80
C GLY A 452 14.43 -24.65 4.89
N LEU A 453 14.18 -24.97 6.16
CA LEU A 453 14.70 -24.22 7.30
C LEU A 453 16.20 -24.45 7.53
N ARG A 454 16.70 -25.68 7.39
CA ARG A 454 18.15 -25.98 7.51
C ARG A 454 18.97 -25.27 6.43
N GLN A 455 18.48 -25.25 5.18
CA GLN A 455 19.14 -24.50 4.10
C GLN A 455 19.16 -22.98 4.34
N ASP A 456 18.21 -22.45 5.10
CA ASP A 456 18.17 -21.02 5.43
C ASP A 456 19.25 -20.63 6.48
N GLN A 457 19.72 -21.54 7.34
CA GLN A 457 20.74 -21.26 8.36
C GLN A 457 22.12 -20.98 7.73
N ASP A 458 22.56 -21.87 6.83
CA ASP A 458 23.83 -21.69 6.10
C ASP A 458 23.81 -20.44 5.23
N LYS A 459 22.63 -20.12 4.67
CA LYS A 459 22.42 -18.91 3.87
C LYS A 459 22.59 -17.64 4.70
N ILE A 460 22.03 -17.56 5.92
CA ILE A 460 22.21 -16.40 6.80
C ILE A 460 23.67 -16.29 7.23
N ARG A 461 24.32 -17.39 7.65
CA ARG A 461 25.74 -17.39 8.01
C ARG A 461 26.62 -16.85 6.89
N LYS A 462 26.40 -17.31 5.65
CA LYS A 462 27.11 -16.84 4.47
C LYS A 462 26.87 -15.34 4.21
N LEU A 463 25.62 -14.89 4.26
CA LEU A 463 25.29 -13.47 4.06
C LEU A 463 25.87 -12.56 5.15
N VAL A 464 25.95 -13.03 6.40
CA VAL A 464 26.58 -12.30 7.50
C VAL A 464 28.10 -12.22 7.31
N ALA A 465 28.75 -13.31 6.88
CA ALA A 465 30.17 -13.33 6.59
C ALA A 465 30.56 -12.42 5.40
N GLU A 466 29.71 -12.36 4.37
CA GLU A 466 29.90 -11.48 3.20
C GLU A 466 29.50 -10.01 3.46
N ASN A 467 28.92 -9.69 4.62
CA ASN A 467 28.47 -8.34 4.95
C ASN A 467 29.65 -7.48 5.44
N ASP A 468 30.24 -6.72 4.52
CA ASP A 468 31.25 -5.68 4.74
C ASP A 468 30.66 -4.34 5.27
N GLY A 469 29.46 -4.39 5.86
CA GLY A 469 28.73 -3.20 6.24
C GLY A 469 28.15 -2.46 5.02
N HIS A 470 28.28 -1.14 4.96
CA HIS A 470 27.53 -0.31 4.01
C HIS A 470 28.04 -0.36 2.55
N GLU A 471 29.05 -1.16 2.24
CA GLU A 471 29.73 -1.18 0.93
C GLU A 471 29.06 -2.18 -0.02
N ASN A 472 28.68 -3.37 0.46
CA ASN A 472 27.99 -4.39 -0.31
C ASN A 472 26.46 -4.30 -0.19
N ARG A 473 25.89 -3.42 -1.02
CA ARG A 473 24.44 -3.16 -1.07
C ARG A 473 23.61 -4.42 -1.29
N ASP A 474 24.04 -5.31 -2.16
CA ASP A 474 23.26 -6.47 -2.57
C ASP A 474 23.22 -7.53 -1.46
N VAL A 475 24.34 -7.76 -0.77
CA VAL A 475 24.38 -8.61 0.44
C VAL A 475 23.47 -8.03 1.53
N ARG A 476 23.53 -6.72 1.80
CA ARG A 476 22.64 -6.09 2.80
C ARG A 476 21.15 -6.17 2.45
N LEU A 477 20.79 -6.10 1.17
CA LEU A 477 19.41 -6.29 0.74
C LEU A 477 18.93 -7.71 1.00
N ARG A 478 19.75 -8.72 0.63
CA ARG A 478 19.45 -10.14 0.88
C ARG A 478 19.36 -10.43 2.38
N LEU A 479 20.28 -9.90 3.18
CA LEU A 479 20.28 -10.03 4.63
C LEU A 479 19.02 -9.42 5.25
N ARG A 480 18.60 -8.23 4.79
CA ARG A 480 17.35 -7.60 5.23
C ARG A 480 16.11 -8.41 4.87
N GLU A 481 16.07 -9.00 3.67
CA GLU A 481 14.97 -9.88 3.25
C GLU A 481 14.89 -11.14 4.13
N GLU A 482 16.03 -11.80 4.40
CA GLU A 482 16.07 -12.99 5.25
C GLU A 482 15.67 -12.69 6.70
N ILE A 483 16.16 -11.59 7.29
CA ILE A 483 15.74 -11.16 8.63
C ILE A 483 14.22 -10.96 8.67
N ARG A 484 13.65 -10.28 7.67
CA ARG A 484 12.21 -10.01 7.59
C ARG A 484 11.34 -11.23 7.37
N ARG A 485 11.89 -12.26 6.72
CA ARG A 485 11.19 -13.53 6.51
C ARG A 485 11.05 -14.31 7.82
N LYS A 486 12.00 -14.14 8.76
CA LYS A 486 12.07 -14.95 9.98
C LYS A 486 11.65 -14.21 11.24
N VAL A 487 11.89 -12.90 11.29
CA VAL A 487 11.64 -12.05 12.46
C VAL A 487 10.36 -11.25 12.27
N LYS A 488 9.46 -11.38 13.25
CA LYS A 488 8.20 -10.63 13.32
C LYS A 488 8.40 -9.28 13.98
N THR A 489 8.97 -9.26 15.19
CA THR A 489 9.29 -8.03 15.92
C THR A 489 10.62 -8.17 16.68
N ILE A 490 11.25 -7.04 16.98
CA ILE A 490 12.41 -6.93 17.86
C ILE A 490 12.11 -5.88 18.90
N THR A 491 12.09 -6.27 20.16
CA THR A 491 11.85 -5.37 21.29
C THR A 491 13.18 -5.07 21.96
N ILE A 492 13.59 -3.81 22.01
CA ILE A 492 14.86 -3.42 22.62
C ILE A 492 14.66 -2.82 24.01
N TYR A 493 15.60 -3.10 24.90
CA TYR A 493 15.70 -2.53 26.23
C TYR A 493 17.03 -1.78 26.35
N PRO A 494 17.15 -0.60 25.72
CA PRO A 494 18.37 0.20 25.76
C PRO A 494 18.62 0.71 27.18
N GLU A 495 19.85 0.62 27.65
CA GLU A 495 20.22 1.14 28.96
C GLU A 495 20.37 2.66 28.99
N ARG A 496 20.24 3.25 30.19
CA ARG A 496 20.59 4.67 30.37
C ARG A 496 22.11 4.79 30.24
N ALA A 497 22.59 5.87 29.61
CA ALA A 497 24.01 6.16 29.59
C ALA A 497 24.55 6.24 31.03
N GLY A 498 25.49 5.34 31.38
CA GLY A 498 26.11 5.29 32.70
C GLY A 498 25.65 4.17 33.65
N SER A 499 24.70 3.29 33.28
CA SER A 499 24.38 2.10 34.09
C SER A 499 25.36 0.94 33.86
N LYS A 500 25.58 0.14 34.91
CA LYS A 500 26.42 -1.08 34.88
C LYS A 500 25.73 -2.31 34.27
N LYS A 501 24.46 -2.21 33.89
CA LYS A 501 23.69 -3.35 33.38
C LYS A 501 23.99 -3.55 31.86
N ASN A 502 23.63 -4.71 31.34
CA ASN A 502 23.89 -5.11 29.97
C ASN A 502 22.67 -4.82 29.07
N PRO A 503 22.79 -4.05 27.97
CA PRO A 503 21.65 -3.80 27.10
C PRO A 503 21.17 -5.10 26.44
N SER A 504 19.85 -5.23 26.30
CA SER A 504 19.22 -6.47 25.86
C SER A 504 18.13 -6.24 24.83
N PHE A 505 17.86 -7.25 24.02
CA PHE A 505 16.76 -7.26 23.08
C PHE A 505 16.05 -8.61 23.08
N MET A 506 14.75 -8.60 22.81
CA MET A 506 13.92 -9.77 22.61
C MET A 506 13.54 -9.84 21.14
N VAL A 507 13.64 -11.02 20.53
CA VAL A 507 13.23 -11.27 19.15
C VAL A 507 12.00 -12.15 19.17
N GLU A 508 10.93 -11.71 18.52
CA GLU A 508 9.76 -12.52 18.22
C GLU A 508 9.88 -13.00 16.77
N PHE A 509 9.87 -14.32 16.57
CA PHE A 509 9.93 -14.93 15.24
C PHE A 509 8.54 -15.05 14.62
N VAL A 510 8.48 -15.24 13.30
CA VAL A 510 7.21 -15.35 12.55
C VAL A 510 6.37 -16.56 12.99
N ASN A 511 7.01 -17.59 13.54
CA ASN A 511 6.35 -18.77 14.12
C ASN A 511 5.86 -18.54 15.57
N GLY A 512 6.04 -17.35 16.15
CA GLY A 512 5.56 -17.01 17.50
C GLY A 512 6.54 -17.32 18.63
N CYS A 513 7.66 -18.01 18.37
CA CYS A 513 8.69 -18.22 19.38
C CYS A 513 9.39 -16.89 19.73
N THR A 514 9.78 -16.75 21.00
CA THR A 514 10.53 -15.58 21.46
C THR A 514 11.90 -15.97 21.99
N THR A 515 12.87 -15.08 21.82
CA THR A 515 14.23 -15.30 22.32
C THR A 515 14.81 -14.01 22.87
N TRP A 516 15.28 -14.08 24.11
CA TRP A 516 15.95 -12.99 24.80
C TRP A 516 17.45 -13.05 24.59
N VAL A 517 18.06 -11.90 24.29
CA VAL A 517 19.48 -11.76 24.04
C VAL A 517 20.05 -10.64 24.90
N ARG A 518 21.06 -10.96 25.72
CA ARG A 518 21.85 -9.98 26.49
C ARG A 518 23.18 -9.71 25.79
N THR A 519 23.58 -8.44 25.72
CA THR A 519 24.82 -8.00 25.06
C THR A 519 25.75 -7.33 26.06
N SER A 520 27.07 -7.39 25.84
CA SER A 520 28.04 -6.69 26.68
C SER A 520 27.81 -5.17 26.70
N PRO A 521 28.26 -4.44 27.75
CA PRO A 521 28.08 -3.00 27.82
C PRO A 521 28.91 -2.31 26.74
N VAL A 522 28.40 -1.17 26.25
CA VAL A 522 29.19 -0.25 25.43
C VAL A 522 30.05 0.59 26.38
N ALA A 523 31.38 0.53 26.26
CA ALA A 523 32.25 1.50 26.92
C ALA A 523 32.00 2.89 26.30
N ILE A 524 31.14 3.69 26.92
CA ILE A 524 30.90 5.08 26.49
C ILE A 524 32.05 5.95 27.00
N GLY A 525 33.19 5.90 26.31
CA GLY A 525 34.22 6.93 26.44
C GLY A 525 33.71 8.23 25.81
N THR A 526 33.84 9.36 26.51
CA THR A 526 33.44 10.73 26.09
C THR A 526 34.11 11.26 24.82
N LYS A 527 34.81 10.43 24.06
CA LYS A 527 35.33 10.74 22.72
C LYS A 527 35.03 9.57 21.77
N ALA A 528 34.03 9.77 20.93
CA ALA A 528 33.65 8.85 19.87
C ALA A 528 34.76 8.75 18.81
N THR A 529 35.70 7.85 19.02
CA THR A 529 36.69 7.43 18.03
C THR A 529 37.14 6.02 18.41
N SER A 530 36.77 5.03 17.59
CA SER A 530 36.95 3.57 17.76
C SER A 530 36.04 2.88 18.77
N LEU A 531 35.02 2.17 18.26
CA LEU A 531 34.47 1.00 18.94
C LEU A 531 35.41 -0.16 18.58
N ASN A 532 36.38 -0.47 19.44
CA ASN A 532 37.36 -1.54 19.23
C ASN A 532 37.06 -2.78 20.10
N SER A 533 35.81 -2.97 20.50
CA SER A 533 35.38 -4.20 21.17
C SER A 533 34.18 -4.79 20.42
N ASP A 534 34.36 -5.96 19.82
CA ASP A 534 33.27 -6.75 19.29
C ASP A 534 32.23 -7.00 20.39
N PRO A 535 30.94 -6.71 20.16
CA PRO A 535 29.92 -6.99 21.15
C PRO A 535 29.85 -8.50 21.41
N LYS A 536 30.03 -8.93 22.66
CA LYS A 536 29.79 -10.31 23.05
C LYS A 536 28.31 -10.48 23.40
N VAL A 537 27.68 -11.52 22.85
CA VAL A 537 26.40 -12.03 23.35
C VAL A 537 26.72 -12.76 24.65
N VAL A 538 26.17 -12.26 25.77
CA VAL A 538 26.51 -12.73 27.13
C VAL A 538 25.50 -13.77 27.63
N GLY A 539 24.32 -13.85 27.02
CA GLY A 539 23.34 -14.88 27.33
C GLY A 539 22.16 -14.88 26.35
N VAL A 540 21.61 -16.07 26.11
CA VAL A 540 20.44 -16.31 25.25
C VAL A 540 19.45 -17.15 26.04
N ARG A 541 18.17 -16.73 26.12
CA ARG A 541 17.09 -17.51 26.76
C ARG A 541 15.94 -17.70 25.77
N PHE A 542 15.54 -18.95 25.57
CA PHE A 542 14.46 -19.33 24.67
C PHE A 542 13.13 -19.45 25.42
N GLN A 543 12.03 -18.99 24.80
CA GLN A 543 10.67 -19.15 25.31
C GLN A 543 9.76 -19.72 24.20
N PRO A 544 9.04 -20.83 24.45
CA PRO A 544 8.09 -21.44 23.50
C PRO A 544 6.90 -20.53 23.13
N SER A 545 6.18 -20.89 22.07
CA SER A 545 4.89 -20.27 21.73
C SER A 545 3.84 -20.58 22.81
N GLY A 546 3.15 -19.54 23.33
CA GLY A 546 2.02 -19.69 24.25
C GLY A 546 2.24 -19.15 25.66
N ASP A 547 3.49 -18.95 26.09
CA ASP A 547 3.80 -18.30 27.36
C ASP A 547 3.74 -16.77 27.21
N ALA A 548 3.03 -16.09 28.12
CA ALA A 548 3.00 -14.63 28.12
C ALA A 548 4.40 -14.08 28.45
N PRO A 549 4.96 -13.16 27.63
CA PRO A 549 6.27 -12.60 27.91
C PRO A 549 6.20 -11.71 29.16
N SER A 550 6.65 -12.22 30.31
CA SER A 550 6.77 -11.46 31.55
C SER A 550 7.99 -10.53 31.49
N PRO A 551 7.82 -9.20 31.63
CA PRO A 551 8.94 -8.26 31.73
C PRO A 551 9.81 -8.47 32.97
N LEU A 552 9.27 -9.12 34.00
CA LEU A 552 9.92 -9.37 35.29
C LEU A 552 10.90 -10.56 35.24
N ASP A 553 10.72 -11.50 34.31
CA ASP A 553 11.59 -12.69 34.21
C ASP A 553 12.98 -12.38 33.62
N GLY A 554 13.18 -11.15 33.14
CA GLY A 554 14.47 -10.59 32.75
C GLY A 554 15.28 -10.02 33.93
N MET A 555 14.69 -9.86 35.12
CA MET A 555 15.37 -9.53 36.37
C MET A 555 15.84 -10.81 37.07
N ILE A 556 16.79 -11.54 36.46
CA ILE A 556 17.64 -12.42 37.28
C ILE A 556 18.59 -11.48 38.02
N ILE A 557 18.32 -11.29 39.31
CA ILE A 557 19.17 -10.62 40.29
C ILE A 557 20.54 -11.32 40.22
N ASP A 558 21.62 -10.55 40.10
CA ASP A 558 22.97 -11.09 40.20
C ASP A 558 23.11 -11.81 41.55
N PRO A 559 23.68 -13.02 41.64
CA PRO A 559 23.90 -13.68 42.93
C PRO A 559 24.75 -12.83 43.89
N GLU A 560 25.51 -11.86 43.36
CA GLU A 560 26.32 -10.89 44.11
C GLU A 560 25.52 -9.70 44.67
N ASP A 561 24.24 -9.54 44.33
CA ASP A 561 23.36 -8.46 44.82
C ASP A 561 22.54 -8.90 46.07
N ARG A 562 22.84 -10.06 46.67
CA ARG A 562 22.43 -10.40 48.05
C ARG A 562 23.51 -9.91 49.03
N GLY A 563 23.67 -8.59 49.12
CA GLY A 563 24.46 -7.94 50.16
C GLY A 563 23.54 -7.28 51.17
N ASP A 564 23.50 -7.86 52.37
CA ASP A 564 23.16 -7.28 53.67
C ASP A 564 21.89 -6.41 53.77
N GLU A 565 20.76 -7.05 54.08
CA GLU A 565 19.73 -6.47 54.97
C GLU A 565 19.20 -7.59 55.89
N ASP A 566 19.74 -7.63 57.11
CA ASP A 566 19.04 -8.06 58.33
C ASP A 566 18.11 -6.92 58.80
#